data_AF-A0A249LEA4-F1
#
_entry.id   AF-A0A249LEA4-F1
#
_cell.length_a   1.000
_cell.length_b   1.000
_cell.length_c   1.000
_cell.angle_alpha   90.00
_cell.angle_beta   90.00
_cell.angle_gamma   90.00
#
_symmetry.space_group_name_H-M   'P 1'
#
loop_
_entity.id
_entity.type
_entity.pdbx_description
1 polymer ?
#
loop_
_entity_poly.entity_id
_entity_poly.type
_entity_poly.pdbx_seq_one_letter_code
_entity_poly.pdbx_strand_id
1 'polypeptide(L)'
;MERFAVIDTETTGFGKKDRVVEIAVVLVEGSEIVQEWETLINPERDIANSNIHGITPELVSLAPTFEEISSELSRLINGTFIVAHNLSFDQRMLEQEFSRIKKEIDLGSGFCTLQATKLKLEMACQEYGITNVSAHRALTDARATALIFLKVFQEATANQRGLTPISVLHDTQAKSPQLVSRAAMSADHKPGQQNLRRIIHGLGQSKETGPELSYWDALSSVMSDFEITADELNYLNGWAQTLGIAANKQNEIHDAFLNQIIAAAKRDSYVSVTEQALIEKAASTLGLVYNQPTESDVTGSQMALKPGLKVCFTGTAIGKNGEELSRETLESFAIKAGLVPVSSVTKKTCDLLVAADKSSMSGKTKKARDYGITVISVIEFLDLL
;
A
#
# COMPACT_ATOMS: atom_id res chain seq x y z
N MET A 1 29.25 -14.36 8.94
CA MET A 1 29.15 -13.26 9.92
C MET A 1 27.74 -13.23 10.44
N GLU A 2 27.52 -12.73 11.66
CA GLU A 2 26.17 -12.49 12.17
C GLU A 2 25.49 -11.41 11.32
N ARG A 3 24.21 -11.61 11.03
CA ARG A 3 23.40 -10.69 10.25
C ARG A 3 22.25 -10.21 11.12
N PHE A 4 22.05 -8.89 11.18
CA PHE A 4 20.99 -8.26 11.94
C PHE A 4 19.93 -7.71 10.99
N ALA A 5 18.67 -7.95 11.28
CA ALA A 5 17.55 -7.30 10.59
C ALA A 5 17.03 -6.19 11.50
N VAL A 6 17.35 -4.95 11.15
CA VAL A 6 16.82 -3.77 11.84
C VAL A 6 15.46 -3.45 11.22
N ILE A 7 14.40 -3.59 12.01
CA ILE A 7 13.02 -3.49 11.56
C ILE A 7 12.36 -2.28 12.21
N ASP A 8 11.59 -1.56 11.42
CA ASP A 8 10.66 -0.53 11.88
C ASP A 8 9.33 -0.67 11.13
N THR A 9 8.22 -0.42 11.83
CA THR A 9 6.87 -0.54 11.27
C THR A 9 6.01 0.69 11.55
N GLU A 10 5.30 1.14 10.54
CA GLU A 10 4.16 2.06 10.71
C GLU A 10 2.86 1.25 10.72
N THR A 11 1.90 1.65 11.54
CA THR A 11 0.71 0.84 11.81
C THR A 11 -0.56 1.66 11.86
N THR A 12 -1.72 1.01 11.72
CA THR A 12 -3.04 1.65 11.91
C THR A 12 -3.34 2.03 13.37
N GLY A 13 -2.40 1.82 14.30
CA GLY A 13 -2.57 1.98 15.74
C GLY A 13 -1.75 0.99 16.57
N PHE A 14 -1.94 1.00 17.90
CA PHE A 14 -1.10 0.25 18.85
C PHE A 14 -1.78 -1.01 19.44
N GLY A 15 -3.00 -1.32 19.04
CA GLY A 15 -3.85 -2.37 19.60
C GLY A 15 -3.68 -3.75 18.94
N LYS A 16 -4.27 -4.77 19.56
CA LYS A 16 -4.19 -6.18 19.10
C LYS A 16 -4.84 -6.46 17.74
N LYS A 17 -5.68 -5.54 17.27
CA LYS A 17 -6.38 -5.64 15.98
C LYS A 17 -5.70 -4.81 14.91
N ASP A 18 -4.80 -3.91 15.29
CA ASP A 18 -4.14 -3.00 14.35
C ASP A 18 -3.23 -3.76 13.39
N ARG A 19 -2.98 -3.12 12.25
CA ARG A 19 -2.32 -3.72 11.10
C ARG A 19 -1.10 -2.90 10.74
N VAL A 20 -0.09 -3.56 10.18
CA VAL A 20 1.06 -2.88 9.60
C VAL A 20 0.62 -2.20 8.29
N VAL A 21 1.01 -0.94 8.10
CA VAL A 21 0.76 -0.15 6.88
C VAL A 21 2.04 0.20 6.14
N GLU A 22 3.19 0.04 6.77
CA GLU A 22 4.49 0.08 6.15
C GLU A 22 5.48 -0.70 7.00
N ILE A 23 6.45 -1.33 6.34
CA ILE A 23 7.56 -2.02 6.98
C ILE A 23 8.86 -1.65 6.27
N ALA A 24 9.92 -1.52 7.06
CA ALA A 24 11.28 -1.45 6.56
C ALA A 24 12.17 -2.49 7.26
N VAL A 25 13.13 -3.01 6.50
CA VAL A 25 14.17 -3.91 6.96
C VAL A 25 15.51 -3.39 6.45
N VAL A 26 16.42 -3.09 7.38
CA VAL A 26 17.81 -2.73 7.11
C VAL A 26 18.68 -3.88 7.59
N LEU A 27 19.34 -4.55 6.65
CA LEU A 27 20.26 -5.64 6.97
C LEU A 27 21.65 -5.09 7.28
N VAL A 28 22.18 -5.49 8.43
CA VAL A 28 23.51 -5.11 8.90
C VAL A 28 24.38 -6.36 9.04
N GLU A 29 25.59 -6.31 8.49
CA GLU A 29 26.63 -7.33 8.69
C GLU A 29 27.92 -6.65 9.16
N GLY A 30 28.46 -7.12 10.29
CA GLY A 30 29.60 -6.46 10.92
C GLY A 30 29.27 -5.00 11.28
N SER A 31 29.95 -4.05 10.64
CA SER A 31 29.75 -2.60 10.83
C SER A 31 29.06 -1.91 9.64
N GLU A 32 28.56 -2.67 8.67
CA GLU A 32 28.04 -2.13 7.41
C GLU A 32 26.56 -2.47 7.21
N ILE A 33 25.82 -1.52 6.65
CA ILE A 33 24.49 -1.76 6.10
C ILE A 33 24.69 -2.39 4.73
N VAL A 34 24.23 -3.64 4.56
CA VAL A 34 24.45 -4.42 3.33
C VAL A 34 23.24 -4.45 2.41
N GLN A 35 22.04 -4.20 2.94
CA GLN A 35 20.82 -4.19 2.16
C GLN A 35 19.73 -3.41 2.88
N GLU A 36 18.86 -2.77 2.11
CA GLU A 36 17.68 -2.09 2.60
C GLU A 36 16.47 -2.53 1.78
N TRP A 37 15.34 -2.68 2.47
CA TRP A 37 14.09 -3.13 1.88
C TRP A 37 12.96 -2.41 2.58
N GLU A 38 12.02 -1.83 1.83
CA GLU A 38 10.85 -1.16 2.40
C GLU A 38 9.63 -1.43 1.51
N THR A 39 8.44 -1.45 2.12
CA THR A 39 7.19 -1.41 1.38
C THR A 39 6.05 -0.88 2.25
N LEU A 40 5.16 -0.11 1.64
CA LEU A 40 3.79 0.09 2.10
C LEU A 40 3.07 -1.26 2.08
N ILE A 41 2.09 -1.39 2.96
CA ILE A 41 1.25 -2.59 3.09
C ILE A 41 -0.21 -2.16 3.10
N ASN A 42 -1.03 -2.83 2.30
CA ASN A 42 -2.49 -2.70 2.39
C ASN A 42 -2.97 -3.41 3.67
N PRO A 43 -3.48 -2.67 4.67
CA PRO A 43 -3.90 -3.26 5.94
C PRO A 43 -5.29 -3.91 5.86
N GLU A 44 -5.97 -3.82 4.70
CA GLU A 44 -7.33 -4.28 4.46
C GLU A 44 -8.35 -3.69 5.47
N ARG A 45 -8.11 -2.46 5.92
CA ARG A 45 -8.95 -1.72 6.87
C ARG A 45 -8.69 -0.21 6.81
N ASP A 46 -9.52 0.56 7.49
CA ASP A 46 -9.37 2.01 7.61
C ASP A 46 -8.13 2.40 8.45
N ILE A 47 -7.47 3.49 8.04
CA ILE A 47 -6.29 4.09 8.69
C ILE A 47 -6.68 5.42 9.35
N ALA A 48 -7.05 5.36 10.64
CA ALA A 48 -7.54 6.52 11.38
C ALA A 48 -6.44 7.50 11.81
N ASN A 49 -5.18 7.07 11.82
CA ASN A 49 -4.01 7.80 12.31
C ASN A 49 -3.09 8.31 11.20
N SER A 50 -3.63 8.52 10.00
CA SER A 50 -2.90 9.02 8.82
C SER A 50 -2.12 10.32 9.11
N ASN A 51 -2.62 11.13 10.06
CA ASN A 51 -1.97 12.36 10.52
C ASN A 51 -0.66 12.15 11.31
N ILE A 52 -0.35 10.93 11.76
CA ILE A 52 0.87 10.63 12.51
C ILE A 52 2.03 10.32 11.57
N HIS A 53 1.82 9.39 10.63
CA HIS A 53 2.87 8.85 9.74
C HIS A 53 2.74 9.27 8.27
N GLY A 54 1.69 10.03 7.93
CA GLY A 54 1.43 10.51 6.56
C GLY A 54 0.90 9.46 5.59
N ILE A 55 0.86 8.18 5.97
CA ILE A 55 0.28 7.09 5.17
C ILE A 55 -1.24 7.21 5.15
N THR A 56 -1.83 7.41 3.96
CA THR A 56 -3.28 7.54 3.74
C THR A 56 -3.85 6.25 3.12
N PRO A 57 -5.17 6.02 3.20
CA PRO A 57 -5.82 4.89 2.53
C PRO A 57 -5.52 4.80 1.04
N GLU A 58 -5.37 5.94 0.36
CA GLU A 58 -5.04 6.02 -1.07
C GLU A 58 -3.60 5.60 -1.37
N LEU A 59 -2.67 5.78 -0.43
CA LEU A 59 -1.28 5.35 -0.60
C LEU A 59 -1.15 3.82 -0.51
N VAL A 60 -1.97 3.18 0.33
CA VAL A 60 -1.90 1.74 0.57
C VAL A 60 -2.90 0.91 -0.25
N SER A 61 -3.85 1.54 -0.95
CA SER A 61 -4.89 0.81 -1.70
C SER A 61 -4.31 -0.14 -2.75
N LEU A 62 -3.20 0.27 -3.38
CA LEU A 62 -2.46 -0.50 -4.38
C LEU A 62 -1.19 -1.17 -3.84
N ALA A 63 -0.90 -0.99 -2.55
CA ALA A 63 0.21 -1.67 -1.88
C ALA A 63 -0.10 -3.18 -1.72
N PRO A 64 0.92 -4.04 -1.65
CA PRO A 64 0.70 -5.45 -1.39
C PRO A 64 0.11 -5.64 0.02
N THR A 65 -0.67 -6.69 0.20
CA THR A 65 -1.09 -7.16 1.52
C THR A 65 0.08 -7.80 2.26
N PHE A 66 -0.05 -7.97 3.58
CA PHE A 66 0.96 -8.69 4.35
C PHE A 66 1.16 -10.13 3.86
N GLU A 67 0.09 -10.81 3.43
CA GLU A 67 0.16 -12.18 2.91
C GLU A 67 1.07 -12.26 1.68
N GLU A 68 0.90 -11.34 0.73
CA GLU A 68 1.69 -11.24 -0.49
C GLU A 68 3.18 -11.01 -0.19
N ILE A 69 3.51 -10.16 0.78
CA ILE A 69 4.92 -9.91 1.15
C ILE A 69 5.53 -10.98 2.06
N SER A 70 4.72 -11.83 2.67
CA SER A 70 5.15 -12.68 3.79
C SER A 70 6.26 -13.66 3.43
N SER A 71 6.32 -14.17 2.19
CA SER A 71 7.39 -15.10 1.80
C SER A 71 8.72 -14.37 1.59
N GLU A 72 8.71 -13.22 0.92
CA GLU A 72 9.91 -12.41 0.70
C GLU A 72 10.45 -11.84 2.01
N LEU A 73 9.57 -11.30 2.87
CA LEU A 73 9.95 -10.84 4.20
C LEU A 73 10.57 -11.98 5.01
N SER A 74 9.95 -13.16 5.03
CA SER A 74 10.50 -14.33 5.70
C SER A 74 11.87 -14.74 5.15
N ARG A 75 12.06 -14.75 3.83
CA ARG A 75 13.36 -15.03 3.20
C ARG A 75 14.42 -14.01 3.64
N LEU A 76 14.03 -12.74 3.76
CA LEU A 76 14.93 -11.64 4.11
C LEU A 76 15.41 -11.72 5.57
N ILE A 77 14.50 -12.06 6.49
CA ILE A 77 14.76 -12.00 7.94
C ILE A 77 15.15 -13.36 8.56
N ASN A 78 14.87 -14.49 7.89
CA ASN A 78 15.19 -15.81 8.43
C ASN A 78 16.69 -15.97 8.69
N GLY A 79 17.05 -16.44 9.89
CA GLY A 79 18.43 -16.61 10.33
C GLY A 79 19.14 -15.32 10.79
N THR A 80 18.45 -14.17 10.74
CA THR A 80 18.98 -12.89 11.25
C THR A 80 18.61 -12.68 12.71
N PHE A 81 19.29 -11.77 13.40
CA PHE A 81 18.87 -11.30 14.73
C PHE A 81 18.05 -10.03 14.58
N ILE A 82 16.83 -10.01 15.14
CA ILE A 82 15.97 -8.83 15.07
C ILE A 82 16.52 -7.69 15.93
N VAL A 83 16.52 -6.50 15.36
CA VAL A 83 16.86 -5.24 16.05
C VAL A 83 15.75 -4.24 15.77
N ALA A 84 15.35 -3.47 16.76
CA ALA A 84 14.37 -2.41 16.57
C ALA A 84 14.53 -1.34 17.66
N HIS A 85 14.01 -0.14 17.40
CA HIS A 85 14.08 0.91 18.40
C HIS A 85 13.18 0.58 19.59
N ASN A 86 11.92 0.24 19.32
CA ASN A 86 10.97 -0.23 20.33
C ASN A 86 10.60 -1.70 20.09
N LEU A 87 11.57 -2.59 20.29
CA LEU A 87 11.46 -4.00 19.89
C LEU A 87 10.16 -4.71 20.29
N SER A 88 9.64 -4.48 21.48
CA SER A 88 8.40 -5.13 21.93
C SER A 88 7.17 -4.71 21.13
N PHE A 89 7.19 -3.52 20.53
CA PHE A 89 6.15 -3.04 19.64
C PHE A 89 6.24 -3.74 18.29
N ASP A 90 7.37 -3.66 17.60
CA ASP A 90 7.57 -4.21 16.26
C ASP A 90 7.42 -5.74 16.23
N GLN A 91 7.98 -6.44 17.23
CA GLN A 91 7.80 -7.90 17.36
C GLN A 91 6.32 -8.27 17.43
N ARG A 92 5.58 -7.57 18.29
CA ARG A 92 4.15 -7.82 18.48
C ARG A 92 3.35 -7.53 17.20
N MET A 93 3.73 -6.52 16.42
CA MET A 93 3.06 -6.21 15.14
C MET A 93 3.33 -7.31 14.10
N LEU A 94 4.58 -7.74 13.97
CA LEU A 94 4.96 -8.85 13.08
C LEU A 94 4.25 -10.16 13.46
N GLU A 95 4.28 -10.55 14.74
CA GLU A 95 3.59 -11.75 15.24
C GLU A 95 2.09 -11.72 14.94
N GLN A 96 1.45 -10.56 15.06
CA GLN A 96 0.03 -10.40 14.74
C GLN A 96 -0.26 -10.59 13.26
N GLU A 97 0.58 -10.07 12.37
CA GLU A 97 0.42 -10.22 10.93
C GLU A 97 0.70 -11.67 10.47
N PHE A 98 1.79 -12.28 10.94
CA PHE A 98 2.08 -13.70 10.68
C PHE A 98 0.98 -14.63 11.22
N SER A 99 0.44 -14.33 12.41
CA SER A 99 -0.68 -15.08 12.97
C SER A 99 -1.96 -14.99 12.13
N ARG A 100 -2.24 -13.85 11.48
CA ARG A 100 -3.44 -13.67 10.63
C ARG A 100 -3.41 -14.57 9.41
N ILE A 101 -2.24 -14.74 8.82
CA ILE A 101 -2.01 -15.63 7.68
C ILE A 101 -1.71 -17.08 8.10
N LYS A 102 -1.85 -17.39 9.40
CA LYS A 102 -1.61 -18.72 9.99
C LYS A 102 -0.22 -19.27 9.69
N LYS A 103 0.77 -18.39 9.62
CA LYS A 103 2.17 -18.74 9.39
C LYS A 103 2.91 -18.66 10.71
N GLU A 104 3.52 -19.77 11.11
CA GLU A 104 4.34 -19.81 12.32
C GLU A 104 5.66 -19.05 12.12
N ILE A 105 6.02 -18.28 13.14
CA ILE A 105 7.27 -17.53 13.20
C ILE A 105 7.78 -17.55 14.64
N ASP A 106 9.09 -17.74 14.79
CA ASP A 106 9.82 -17.45 16.02
C ASP A 106 10.75 -16.26 15.75
N LEU A 107 10.44 -15.10 16.31
CA LEU A 107 11.28 -13.90 16.16
C LEU A 107 12.54 -13.94 17.04
N GLY A 108 12.67 -14.95 17.89
CA GLY A 108 13.79 -15.08 18.81
C GLY A 108 13.90 -13.93 19.81
N SER A 109 15.12 -13.74 20.32
CA SER A 109 15.49 -12.67 21.24
C SER A 109 16.31 -11.63 20.49
N GLY A 110 15.79 -10.41 20.40
CA GLY A 110 16.39 -9.31 19.66
C GLY A 110 17.06 -8.24 20.51
N PHE A 111 17.63 -7.25 19.82
CA PHE A 111 18.23 -6.08 20.45
C PHE A 111 17.30 -4.86 20.40
N CYS A 112 17.07 -4.22 21.54
CA CYS A 112 16.22 -3.04 21.65
C CYS A 112 17.04 -1.78 21.92
N THR A 113 17.16 -0.89 20.92
CA THR A 113 18.01 0.31 21.10
C THR A 113 17.40 1.32 22.08
N LEU A 114 16.07 1.38 22.24
CA LEU A 114 15.43 2.18 23.29
C LEU A 114 15.82 1.68 24.69
N GLN A 115 15.91 0.36 24.89
CA GLN A 115 16.35 -0.19 26.17
C GLN A 115 17.84 0.02 26.41
N ALA A 116 18.67 0.00 25.35
CA ALA A 116 20.10 0.27 25.45
C ALA A 116 20.39 1.74 25.77
N THR A 117 19.73 2.66 25.07
CA THR A 117 19.98 4.11 25.18
C THR A 117 19.15 4.79 26.26
N LYS A 118 17.98 4.24 26.60
CA LYS A 118 16.93 4.89 27.42
C LYS A 118 16.39 6.20 26.83
N LEU A 119 16.59 6.42 25.54
CA LEU A 119 16.19 7.63 24.83
C LEU A 119 15.19 7.30 23.73
N LYS A 120 14.19 8.18 23.53
CA LYS A 120 13.35 8.14 22.32
C LYS A 120 14.21 8.32 21.08
N LEU A 121 13.77 7.81 19.93
CA LEU A 121 14.56 7.76 18.70
C LEU A 121 15.15 9.11 18.32
N GLU A 122 14.35 10.17 18.35
CA GLU A 122 14.80 11.53 18.06
C GLU A 122 15.94 11.99 19.00
N MET A 123 15.77 11.76 20.31
CA MET A 123 16.79 12.12 21.32
C MET A 123 18.04 11.26 21.19
N ALA A 124 17.90 9.97 20.88
CA ALA A 124 19.03 9.10 20.61
C ALA A 124 19.79 9.55 19.35
N CYS A 125 19.07 9.95 18.29
CA CYS A 125 19.70 10.49 17.09
C CYS A 125 20.53 11.74 17.41
N GLN A 126 20.00 12.66 18.22
CA GLN A 126 20.73 13.85 18.67
C GLN A 126 21.98 13.48 19.48
N GLU A 127 21.85 12.61 20.49
CA GLU A 127 22.94 12.18 21.36
C GLU A 127 24.09 11.54 20.57
N TYR A 128 23.76 10.70 19.59
CA TYR A 128 24.75 9.93 18.82
C TYR A 128 25.19 10.60 17.50
N GLY A 129 24.73 11.82 17.24
CA GLY A 129 25.09 12.61 16.06
C GLY A 129 24.57 12.03 14.74
N ILE A 130 23.35 11.48 14.73
CA ILE A 130 22.70 10.86 13.58
C ILE A 130 21.61 11.81 13.04
N THR A 131 21.66 12.10 11.75
CA THR A 131 20.62 12.91 11.09
C THR A 131 19.49 12.02 10.59
N ASN A 132 18.26 12.29 11.03
CA ASN A 132 17.05 11.65 10.53
C ASN A 132 16.17 12.69 9.82
N VAL A 133 16.33 12.81 8.50
CA VAL A 133 15.75 13.90 7.68
C VAL A 133 14.23 13.73 7.45
N SER A 134 13.66 12.55 7.73
CA SER A 134 12.24 12.27 7.50
C SER A 134 11.67 11.36 8.58
N ALA A 135 11.70 11.82 9.84
CA ALA A 135 11.09 11.11 10.96
C ALA A 135 9.63 10.71 10.68
N HIS A 136 9.19 9.57 11.24
CA HIS A 136 7.90 8.93 10.92
C HIS A 136 7.89 8.31 9.54
N ARG A 137 9.07 7.83 9.13
CA ARG A 137 9.20 6.98 7.98
C ARG A 137 9.95 5.70 8.34
N ALA A 138 9.29 4.55 8.17
CA ALA A 138 9.86 3.25 8.53
C ALA A 138 11.31 3.07 8.06
N LEU A 139 11.64 3.37 6.80
CA LEU A 139 13.01 3.17 6.32
C LEU A 139 14.03 4.13 6.96
N THR A 140 13.70 5.41 7.14
CA THR A 140 14.66 6.34 7.76
C THR A 140 14.80 6.09 9.25
N ASP A 141 13.73 5.67 9.91
CA ASP A 141 13.72 5.30 11.32
C ASP A 141 14.48 3.97 11.55
N ALA A 142 14.32 2.99 10.67
CA ALA A 142 15.12 1.77 10.66
C ALA A 142 16.62 2.05 10.39
N ARG A 143 16.95 2.93 9.44
CA ARG A 143 18.34 3.36 9.19
C ARG A 143 18.94 4.06 10.41
N ALA A 144 18.23 5.00 11.00
CA ALA A 144 18.68 5.69 12.21
C ALA A 144 18.90 4.70 13.36
N THR A 145 17.97 3.75 13.52
CA THR A 145 18.08 2.65 14.49
C THR A 145 19.31 1.78 14.23
N ALA A 146 19.61 1.45 12.97
CA ALA A 146 20.79 0.68 12.60
C ALA A 146 22.08 1.42 12.98
N LEU A 147 22.15 2.72 12.73
CA LEU A 147 23.30 3.55 13.10
C LEU A 147 23.47 3.67 14.62
N ILE A 148 22.37 3.80 15.37
CA ILE A 148 22.40 3.76 16.86
C ILE A 148 22.89 2.39 17.31
N PHE A 149 22.33 1.31 16.76
CA PHE A 149 22.69 -0.06 17.09
C PHE A 149 24.20 -0.29 16.91
N LEU A 150 24.78 0.11 15.78
CA LEU A 150 26.21 -0.01 15.52
C LEU A 150 27.08 0.70 16.56
N LYS A 151 26.61 1.82 17.13
CA LYS A 151 27.32 2.57 18.17
C LYS A 151 27.21 1.92 19.55
N VAL A 152 26.05 1.38 19.91
CA VAL A 152 25.78 0.92 21.29
C VAL A 152 25.95 -0.58 21.50
N PHE A 153 25.94 -1.39 20.43
CA PHE A 153 26.00 -2.85 20.54
C PHE A 153 27.32 -3.34 21.16
N GLN A 154 28.43 -2.65 20.87
CA GLN A 154 29.75 -2.97 21.43
C GLN A 154 29.88 -2.69 22.93
N GLU A 155 28.97 -1.90 23.50
CA GLU A 155 28.93 -1.57 24.94
C GLU A 155 27.80 -2.30 25.67
N ALA A 156 26.99 -3.07 24.93
CA ALA A 156 25.85 -3.79 25.47
C ALA A 156 26.25 -4.84 26.53
N THR A 157 25.42 -4.93 27.57
CA THR A 157 25.58 -5.93 28.64
C THR A 157 25.44 -7.36 28.12
N ALA A 158 25.95 -8.34 28.87
CA ALA A 158 25.81 -9.76 28.51
C ALA A 158 24.35 -10.18 28.26
N ASN A 159 23.41 -9.66 29.07
CA ASN A 159 21.97 -9.93 28.89
C ASN A 159 21.43 -9.33 27.59
N GLN A 160 21.89 -8.13 27.19
CA GLN A 160 21.48 -7.49 25.93
C GLN A 160 22.10 -8.16 24.70
N ARG A 161 23.12 -9.00 24.88
CA ARG A 161 23.77 -9.77 23.81
C ARG A 161 23.31 -11.21 23.71
N GLY A 162 22.44 -11.67 24.61
CA GLY A 162 21.84 -13.01 24.57
C GLY A 162 20.79 -13.13 23.46
N LEU A 163 21.20 -12.91 22.22
CA LEU A 163 20.31 -12.88 21.06
C LEU A 163 20.10 -14.29 20.50
N THR A 164 18.89 -14.56 20.03
CA THR A 164 18.58 -15.80 19.28
C THR A 164 18.02 -15.43 17.91
N PRO A 165 18.41 -16.13 16.84
CA PRO A 165 18.04 -15.76 15.49
C PRO A 165 16.56 -16.02 15.22
N ILE A 166 16.01 -15.26 14.28
CA ILE A 166 14.66 -15.47 13.75
C ILE A 166 14.62 -16.81 13.01
N SER A 167 13.59 -17.61 13.29
CA SER A 167 13.27 -18.83 12.57
C SER A 167 11.90 -18.68 11.93
N VAL A 168 11.87 -18.64 10.59
CA VAL A 168 10.62 -18.55 9.83
C VAL A 168 10.74 -19.28 8.50
N LEU A 169 9.74 -20.12 8.22
CA LEU A 169 9.67 -20.81 6.95
C LEU A 169 9.37 -19.82 5.83
N HIS A 170 10.05 -19.97 4.69
CA HIS A 170 9.76 -19.21 3.49
C HIS A 170 9.70 -20.15 2.30
N ASP A 171 8.81 -19.84 1.36
CA ASP A 171 8.72 -20.58 0.12
C ASP A 171 9.74 -20.00 -0.87
N THR A 172 10.73 -20.83 -1.22
CA THR A 172 11.80 -20.46 -2.17
C THR A 172 11.31 -20.33 -3.61
N GLN A 173 10.10 -20.82 -3.90
CA GLN A 173 9.44 -20.72 -5.20
C GLN A 173 8.35 -19.63 -5.22
N ALA A 174 8.11 -18.96 -4.09
CA ALA A 174 7.15 -17.87 -4.04
C ALA A 174 7.61 -16.73 -4.96
N LYS A 175 6.65 -16.18 -5.69
CA LYS A 175 6.89 -14.98 -6.50
C LYS A 175 7.19 -13.81 -5.57
N SER A 176 8.18 -13.00 -5.92
CA SER A 176 8.43 -11.75 -5.21
C SER A 176 7.19 -10.85 -5.29
N PRO A 177 6.66 -10.37 -4.17
CA PRO A 177 5.63 -9.34 -4.15
C PRO A 177 6.09 -8.07 -4.86
N GLN A 178 5.12 -7.32 -5.35
CA GLN A 178 5.36 -6.02 -5.89
C GLN A 178 5.41 -5.00 -4.74
N LEU A 179 6.57 -4.40 -4.50
CA LEU A 179 6.80 -3.50 -3.37
C LEU A 179 6.46 -2.05 -3.75
N VAL A 180 5.94 -1.29 -2.79
CA VAL A 180 5.58 0.12 -2.98
C VAL A 180 6.31 0.97 -1.95
N SER A 181 7.22 1.85 -2.34
CA SER A 181 7.94 2.73 -1.40
C SER A 181 7.40 4.15 -1.41
N ARG A 182 7.45 4.85 -0.26
CA ARG A 182 7.08 6.28 -0.19
C ARG A 182 8.06 7.20 -0.92
N ALA A 183 9.32 6.79 -1.10
CA ALA A 183 10.30 7.58 -1.85
C ALA A 183 9.91 7.71 -3.33
N ALA A 184 9.21 6.72 -3.89
CA ALA A 184 8.62 6.80 -5.22
C ALA A 184 7.41 7.76 -5.31
N MET A 185 6.98 8.38 -4.20
CA MET A 185 5.74 9.15 -4.07
C MET A 185 5.92 10.64 -3.69
N SER A 186 7.15 11.20 -3.65
CA SER A 186 7.38 12.56 -3.11
C SER A 186 6.84 13.73 -3.96
N ALA A 187 6.64 14.87 -3.28
CA ALA A 187 5.59 15.89 -3.44
C ALA A 187 5.57 16.83 -4.66
N ASP A 188 6.35 16.61 -5.72
CA ASP A 188 6.39 17.56 -6.86
C ASP A 188 5.25 17.40 -7.88
N HIS A 189 4.33 16.45 -7.70
CA HIS A 189 3.48 15.99 -8.81
C HIS A 189 1.97 15.95 -8.50
N LYS A 190 1.20 16.47 -9.46
CA LYS A 190 -0.25 16.78 -9.34
C LYS A 190 -1.09 15.53 -9.02
N PRO A 191 -2.19 15.65 -8.24
CA PRO A 191 -2.97 14.52 -7.70
C PRO A 191 -3.47 13.49 -8.74
N GLY A 192 -3.76 13.91 -9.98
CA GLY A 192 -4.21 13.01 -11.06
C GLY A 192 -3.11 12.11 -11.65
N GLN A 193 -1.84 12.50 -11.53
CA GLN A 193 -0.69 11.70 -12.01
C GLN A 193 -0.29 10.60 -11.00
N GLN A 194 -0.81 10.66 -9.77
CA GLN A 194 -0.42 9.76 -8.67
C GLN A 194 -1.08 8.37 -8.75
N ASN A 195 -2.34 8.26 -9.21
CA ASN A 195 -3.00 6.95 -9.41
C ASN A 195 -2.37 6.13 -10.54
N LEU A 196 -1.79 6.83 -11.50
CA LEU A 196 -1.31 6.28 -12.75
C LEU A 196 0.08 5.63 -12.55
N ARG A 197 0.99 6.36 -11.89
CA ARG A 197 2.29 5.83 -11.39
C ARG A 197 2.14 4.55 -10.58
N ARG A 198 1.10 4.45 -9.76
CA ARG A 198 0.79 3.27 -8.93
C ARG A 198 0.46 2.03 -9.76
N ILE A 199 -0.10 2.18 -10.97
CA ILE A 199 -0.39 1.05 -11.86
C ILE A 199 0.86 0.61 -12.63
N ILE A 200 1.77 1.53 -13.00
CA ILE A 200 3.00 1.19 -13.75
C ILE A 200 4.12 0.65 -12.88
N HIS A 201 4.38 1.27 -11.73
CA HIS A 201 5.21 0.63 -10.71
C HIS A 201 4.52 -0.61 -10.10
N GLY A 202 3.21 -0.75 -10.40
CA GLY A 202 2.23 -1.84 -10.24
C GLY A 202 2.43 -3.11 -11.06
N LEU A 203 3.16 -3.02 -12.17
CA LEU A 203 3.23 -4.09 -13.17
C LEU A 203 4.15 -5.19 -12.66
N GLY A 204 3.71 -6.44 -12.75
CA GLY A 204 4.51 -7.58 -12.34
C GLY A 204 5.79 -7.67 -13.19
N GLN A 205 6.74 -8.52 -12.77
CA GLN A 205 7.91 -8.80 -13.60
C GLN A 205 7.46 -9.22 -15.00
N SER A 206 8.09 -8.60 -16.00
CA SER A 206 7.91 -8.98 -17.39
C SER A 206 8.17 -10.48 -17.57
N LYS A 207 7.41 -11.12 -18.45
CA LYS A 207 7.74 -12.49 -18.91
C LYS A 207 8.89 -12.49 -19.92
N GLU A 208 9.32 -11.31 -20.35
CA GLU A 208 10.43 -11.13 -21.28
C GLU A 208 11.77 -11.48 -20.63
N THR A 209 12.72 -11.93 -21.44
CA THR A 209 14.08 -12.30 -21.01
C THR A 209 15.09 -11.69 -21.96
N GLY A 210 16.26 -11.29 -21.48
CA GLY A 210 17.32 -10.77 -22.36
C GLY A 210 17.02 -9.33 -22.82
N PRO A 211 17.31 -8.98 -24.09
CA PRO A 211 17.14 -7.61 -24.61
C PRO A 211 15.74 -7.03 -24.40
N GLU A 212 14.70 -7.87 -24.48
CA GLU A 212 13.31 -7.49 -24.31
C GLU A 212 12.98 -7.08 -22.86
N LEU A 213 13.66 -7.67 -21.86
CA LEU A 213 13.53 -7.24 -20.46
C LEU A 213 14.18 -5.85 -20.27
N SER A 214 15.35 -5.60 -20.86
CA SER A 214 15.99 -4.29 -20.80
C SER A 214 15.19 -3.19 -21.52
N TYR A 215 14.44 -3.57 -22.55
CA TYR A 215 13.48 -2.67 -23.19
C TYR A 215 12.24 -2.44 -22.33
N TRP A 216 11.71 -3.50 -21.69
CA TRP A 216 10.61 -3.40 -20.74
C TRP A 216 10.95 -2.46 -19.56
N ASP A 217 12.15 -2.55 -19.01
CA ASP A 217 12.60 -1.69 -17.91
C ASP A 217 12.67 -0.22 -18.35
N ALA A 218 13.21 0.04 -19.56
CA ALA A 218 13.23 1.37 -20.14
C ALA A 218 11.81 1.91 -20.41
N LEU A 219 10.93 1.06 -20.94
CA LEU A 219 9.52 1.39 -21.18
C LEU A 219 8.78 1.70 -19.87
N SER A 220 8.99 0.88 -18.82
CA SER A 220 8.42 1.08 -17.50
C SER A 220 8.91 2.38 -16.86
N SER A 221 10.18 2.74 -17.08
CA SER A 221 10.76 4.00 -16.61
C SER A 221 10.16 5.21 -17.31
N VAL A 222 10.09 5.17 -18.64
CA VAL A 222 9.55 6.25 -19.48
C VAL A 222 8.05 6.41 -19.27
N MET A 223 7.31 5.32 -19.19
CA MET A 223 5.87 5.38 -18.97
C MET A 223 5.50 5.77 -17.53
N SER A 224 6.47 5.93 -16.61
CA SER A 224 6.18 6.19 -15.21
C SER A 224 5.26 7.39 -15.00
N ASP A 225 5.29 8.45 -15.80
CA ASP A 225 4.40 9.61 -15.71
C ASP A 225 3.25 9.64 -16.75
N PHE A 226 3.20 8.64 -17.64
CA PHE A 226 2.24 8.48 -18.73
C PHE A 226 2.20 9.66 -19.71
N GLU A 227 3.31 10.39 -19.81
CA GLU A 227 3.53 11.43 -20.78
C GLU A 227 4.84 11.14 -21.49
N ILE A 228 4.79 10.32 -22.54
CA ILE A 228 5.97 10.13 -23.39
C ILE A 228 6.22 11.41 -24.17
N THR A 229 7.29 12.12 -23.81
CA THR A 229 7.80 13.23 -24.60
C THR A 229 8.38 12.73 -25.93
N ALA A 230 8.49 13.61 -26.93
CA ALA A 230 9.11 13.25 -28.20
C ALA A 230 10.55 12.72 -28.02
N ASP A 231 11.27 13.26 -27.04
CA ASP A 231 12.63 12.82 -26.70
C ASP A 231 12.66 11.43 -26.07
N GLU A 232 11.70 11.11 -25.20
CA GLU A 232 11.58 9.77 -24.61
C GLU A 232 11.11 8.72 -25.62
N LEU A 233 10.23 9.09 -26.55
CA LEU A 233 9.85 8.21 -27.66
C LEU A 233 11.06 7.92 -28.57
N ASN A 234 11.86 8.95 -28.86
CA ASN A 234 13.11 8.80 -29.61
C ASN A 234 14.13 7.95 -28.85
N TYR A 235 14.23 8.11 -27.54
CA TYR A 235 15.06 7.28 -26.67
C TYR A 235 14.61 5.82 -26.72
N LEU A 236 13.32 5.52 -26.56
CA LEU A 236 12.80 4.15 -26.64
C LEU A 236 13.06 3.53 -28.02
N ASN A 237 12.82 4.27 -29.10
CA ASN A 237 13.06 3.76 -30.45
C ASN A 237 14.56 3.51 -30.73
N GLY A 238 15.44 4.41 -30.27
CA GLY A 238 16.89 4.22 -30.36
C GLY A 238 17.38 3.07 -29.48
N TRP A 239 16.77 2.87 -28.31
CA TRP A 239 17.09 1.77 -27.41
C TRP A 239 16.64 0.42 -27.97
N ALA A 240 15.45 0.35 -28.56
CA ALA A 240 14.97 -0.84 -29.28
C ALA A 240 15.93 -1.22 -30.42
N GLN A 241 16.41 -0.26 -31.22
CA GLN A 241 17.39 -0.50 -32.28
C GLN A 241 18.73 -1.00 -31.72
N THR A 242 19.21 -0.41 -30.63
CA THR A 242 20.46 -0.81 -29.96
C THR A 242 20.39 -2.24 -29.43
N LEU A 243 19.23 -2.62 -28.89
CA LEU A 243 18.94 -3.96 -28.39
C LEU A 243 18.61 -4.97 -29.49
N GLY A 244 18.50 -4.54 -30.76
CA GLY A 244 18.15 -5.39 -31.89
C GLY A 244 16.68 -5.83 -31.90
N ILE A 245 15.79 -5.11 -31.19
CA ILE A 245 14.37 -5.42 -31.10
C ILE A 245 13.67 -4.93 -32.36
N ALA A 246 13.02 -5.83 -33.08
CA ALA A 246 12.22 -5.50 -34.25
C ALA A 246 10.91 -4.79 -33.85
N ALA A 247 10.39 -3.92 -34.73
CA ALA A 247 9.20 -3.11 -34.45
C ALA A 247 7.95 -3.94 -34.10
N ASN A 248 7.79 -5.13 -34.66
CA ASN A 248 6.71 -6.04 -34.29
C ASN A 248 6.82 -6.52 -32.84
N LYS A 249 8.03 -6.88 -32.39
CA LYS A 249 8.28 -7.33 -31.02
C LYS A 249 8.17 -6.17 -30.03
N GLN A 250 8.56 -4.96 -30.44
CA GLN A 250 8.33 -3.74 -29.67
C GLN A 250 6.84 -3.52 -29.38
N ASN A 251 5.98 -3.68 -30.39
CA ASN A 251 4.52 -3.56 -30.22
C ASN A 251 3.95 -4.66 -29.31
N GLU A 252 4.43 -5.91 -29.42
CA GLU A 252 4.03 -7.00 -28.51
C GLU A 252 4.36 -6.67 -27.05
N ILE A 253 5.51 -6.05 -26.79
CA ILE A 253 5.91 -5.61 -25.46
C ILE A 253 4.99 -4.49 -24.95
N HIS A 254 4.62 -3.53 -25.80
CA HIS A 254 3.67 -2.47 -25.46
C HIS A 254 2.28 -3.04 -25.11
N ASP A 255 1.79 -4.00 -25.91
CA ASP A 255 0.51 -4.68 -25.65
C ASP A 255 0.54 -5.46 -24.34
N ALA A 256 1.62 -6.20 -24.07
CA ALA A 256 1.80 -6.93 -22.82
C ALA A 256 1.83 -5.98 -21.61
N PHE A 257 2.47 -4.82 -21.75
CA PHE A 257 2.51 -3.77 -20.73
C PHE A 257 1.12 -3.21 -20.43
N LEU A 258 0.36 -2.83 -21.47
CA LEU A 258 -1.01 -2.33 -21.31
C LEU A 258 -1.94 -3.36 -20.67
N ASN A 259 -1.83 -4.63 -21.03
CA ASN A 259 -2.63 -5.70 -20.45
C ASN A 259 -2.36 -5.89 -18.95
N GLN A 260 -1.14 -5.66 -18.48
CA GLN A 260 -0.83 -5.70 -17.06
C GLN A 260 -1.47 -4.52 -16.30
N ILE A 261 -1.51 -3.33 -16.91
CA ILE A 261 -2.20 -2.14 -16.34
C ILE A 261 -3.69 -2.46 -16.14
N ILE A 262 -4.32 -3.05 -17.16
CA ILE A 262 -5.74 -3.45 -17.13
C ILE A 262 -5.98 -4.53 -16.05
N ALA A 263 -5.10 -5.52 -15.94
CA ALA A 263 -5.23 -6.58 -14.94
C ALA A 263 -5.12 -6.05 -13.50
N ALA A 264 -4.22 -5.10 -13.26
CA ALA A 264 -4.08 -4.45 -11.95
C ALA A 264 -5.35 -3.64 -11.58
N ALA A 265 -5.91 -2.90 -12.53
CA ALA A 265 -7.14 -2.13 -12.34
C ALA A 265 -8.40 -3.00 -12.12
N LYS A 266 -8.39 -4.27 -12.57
CA LYS A 266 -9.53 -5.20 -12.42
C LYS A 266 -9.44 -6.10 -11.18
N ARG A 267 -8.47 -5.88 -10.29
CA ARG A 267 -8.14 -6.78 -9.18
C ARG A 267 -9.29 -6.99 -8.19
N ASP A 268 -10.14 -5.99 -7.99
CA ASP A 268 -11.32 -6.01 -7.11
C ASP A 268 -12.64 -6.19 -7.88
N SER A 269 -12.57 -6.61 -9.15
CA SER A 269 -13.72 -6.73 -10.07
C SER A 269 -14.46 -5.41 -10.34
N TYR A 270 -13.83 -4.26 -10.09
CA TYR A 270 -14.40 -2.94 -10.35
C TYR A 270 -13.34 -1.97 -10.91
N VAL A 271 -13.57 -1.40 -12.10
CA VAL A 271 -12.69 -0.36 -12.66
C VAL A 271 -13.38 0.99 -12.49
N SER A 272 -12.78 1.90 -11.73
CA SER A 272 -13.31 3.26 -11.56
C SER A 272 -13.23 4.09 -12.84
N VAL A 273 -14.04 5.14 -12.94
CA VAL A 273 -14.01 6.11 -14.07
C VAL A 273 -12.61 6.71 -14.25
N THR A 274 -11.92 6.95 -13.14
CA THR A 274 -10.54 7.44 -13.15
C THR A 274 -9.61 6.37 -13.74
N GLU A 275 -9.64 5.12 -13.26
CA GLU A 275 -8.81 4.02 -13.80
C GLU A 275 -9.08 3.74 -15.28
N GLN A 276 -10.33 3.91 -15.74
CA GLN A 276 -10.69 3.77 -17.14
C GLN A 276 -10.04 4.86 -18.02
N ALA A 277 -10.17 6.13 -17.66
CA ALA A 277 -9.54 7.25 -18.38
C ALA A 277 -8.01 7.11 -18.43
N LEU A 278 -7.46 6.49 -17.40
CA LEU A 278 -6.04 6.22 -17.22
C LEU A 278 -5.53 5.10 -18.14
N ILE A 279 -6.28 4.01 -18.30
CA ILE A 279 -6.00 2.94 -19.27
C ILE A 279 -6.06 3.47 -20.70
N GLU A 280 -7.07 4.29 -21.01
CA GLU A 280 -7.22 4.92 -22.33
C GLU A 280 -6.04 5.85 -22.66
N LYS A 281 -5.61 6.66 -21.69
CA LYS A 281 -4.40 7.50 -21.84
C LYS A 281 -3.18 6.62 -22.11
N ALA A 282 -2.95 5.58 -21.32
CA ALA A 282 -1.82 4.66 -21.48
C ALA A 282 -1.78 4.01 -22.87
N ALA A 283 -2.92 3.52 -23.36
CA ALA A 283 -3.04 2.93 -24.68
C ALA A 283 -2.70 3.92 -25.78
N SER A 284 -3.25 5.14 -25.71
CA SER A 284 -2.98 6.20 -26.68
C SER A 284 -1.50 6.61 -26.71
N THR A 285 -0.87 6.70 -25.54
CA THR A 285 0.55 7.05 -25.39
C THR A 285 1.47 5.98 -25.98
N LEU A 286 1.08 4.70 -25.89
CA LEU A 286 1.80 3.57 -26.50
C LEU A 286 1.49 3.39 -27.99
N GLY A 287 0.63 4.23 -28.59
CA GLY A 287 0.19 4.06 -29.97
C GLY A 287 -0.70 2.84 -30.19
N LEU A 288 -1.29 2.30 -29.12
CA LEU A 288 -2.17 1.14 -29.14
C LEU A 288 -3.64 1.55 -29.23
N VAL A 289 -4.44 0.73 -29.90
CA VAL A 289 -5.89 0.89 -29.93
C VAL A 289 -6.49 0.05 -28.82
N TYR A 290 -6.89 0.71 -27.73
CA TYR A 290 -7.69 0.07 -26.69
C TYR A 290 -9.18 0.18 -27.02
N ASN A 291 -9.74 -0.89 -27.55
CA ASN A 291 -11.19 -1.03 -27.71
C ASN A 291 -11.74 -1.78 -26.50
N GLN A 292 -12.61 -1.13 -25.74
CA GLN A 292 -13.40 -1.82 -24.72
C GLN A 292 -14.18 -3.00 -25.36
N PRO A 293 -14.42 -4.10 -24.64
CA PRO A 293 -15.73 -4.72 -24.72
C PRO A 293 -16.70 -3.66 -24.20
N THR A 294 -17.52 -3.08 -25.07
CA THR A 294 -18.65 -2.24 -24.64
C THR A 294 -19.47 -3.06 -23.64
N GLU A 295 -19.31 -2.77 -22.36
CA GLU A 295 -20.38 -3.01 -21.40
C GLU A 295 -21.46 -1.96 -21.68
N SER A 296 -22.19 -2.18 -22.77
CA SER A 296 -23.62 -1.90 -22.76
C SER A 296 -24.21 -2.72 -21.61
N ASP A 297 -24.82 -2.02 -20.65
CA ASP A 297 -25.56 -2.53 -19.50
C ASP A 297 -24.76 -2.88 -18.23
N VAL A 298 -24.12 -1.87 -17.63
CA VAL A 298 -24.57 -1.54 -16.27
C VAL A 298 -25.25 -0.20 -16.37
N THR A 299 -26.58 -0.24 -16.51
CA THR A 299 -27.42 0.89 -16.16
C THR A 299 -26.82 1.55 -14.94
N GLY A 300 -26.36 2.79 -15.10
CA GLY A 300 -26.64 3.79 -14.09
C GLY A 300 -28.15 3.75 -13.91
N SER A 301 -28.64 2.85 -13.05
CA SER A 301 -29.84 3.16 -12.32
C SER A 301 -29.43 4.41 -11.57
N GLN A 302 -29.86 5.58 -12.04
CA GLN A 302 -30.05 6.70 -11.14
C GLN A 302 -30.85 6.10 -9.98
N MET A 303 -30.16 5.79 -8.89
CA MET A 303 -30.76 5.12 -7.77
C MET A 303 -31.63 6.17 -7.11
N ALA A 304 -32.90 6.21 -7.49
CA ALA A 304 -33.87 7.08 -6.85
C ALA A 304 -34.05 6.58 -5.41
N LEU A 305 -33.78 7.46 -4.43
CA LEU A 305 -34.07 7.20 -3.04
C LEU A 305 -35.59 7.06 -2.88
N LYS A 306 -36.07 5.83 -2.77
CA LYS A 306 -37.49 5.53 -2.55
C LYS A 306 -37.81 5.66 -1.06
N PRO A 307 -38.93 6.30 -0.69
CA PRO A 307 -39.41 6.28 0.69
C PRO A 307 -39.51 4.85 1.23
N GLY A 308 -39.02 4.63 2.45
CA GLY A 308 -39.01 3.35 3.14
C GLY A 308 -37.70 2.54 3.03
N LEU A 309 -36.74 2.95 2.19
CA LEU A 309 -35.42 2.31 2.12
C LEU A 309 -34.68 2.41 3.45
N LYS A 310 -34.09 1.30 3.90
CA LYS A 310 -33.31 1.25 5.13
C LYS A 310 -31.85 1.62 4.86
N VAL A 311 -31.41 2.76 5.39
CA VAL A 311 -30.09 3.33 5.12
C VAL A 311 -29.18 3.26 6.36
N CYS A 312 -27.96 2.77 6.19
CA CYS A 312 -26.94 2.77 7.23
C CYS A 312 -25.82 3.75 6.88
N PHE A 313 -25.21 4.36 7.89
CA PHE A 313 -24.07 5.27 7.72
C PHE A 313 -22.79 4.69 8.36
N THR A 314 -21.64 4.96 7.73
CA THR A 314 -20.32 4.55 8.23
C THR A 314 -19.22 5.57 7.88
N GLY A 315 -18.19 5.65 8.73
CA GLY A 315 -17.08 6.58 8.58
C GLY A 315 -17.40 8.02 9.03
N THR A 316 -16.39 8.88 8.94
CA THR A 316 -16.53 10.33 9.14
C THR A 316 -17.07 10.96 7.87
N ALA A 317 -18.21 11.65 7.97
CA ALA A 317 -18.86 12.23 6.80
C ALA A 317 -18.44 13.67 6.60
N ILE A 318 -18.03 14.00 5.38
CA ILE A 318 -17.69 15.37 4.97
C ILE A 318 -18.73 15.83 3.95
N GLY A 319 -19.36 16.97 4.22
CA GLY A 319 -20.34 17.60 3.34
C GLY A 319 -19.70 18.30 2.14
N LYS A 320 -20.54 18.83 1.24
CA LYS A 320 -20.10 19.41 -0.04
C LYS A 320 -19.20 20.63 0.13
N ASN A 321 -19.27 21.33 1.27
CA ASN A 321 -18.46 22.51 1.56
C ASN A 321 -17.29 22.20 2.51
N GLY A 322 -16.96 20.91 2.71
CA GLY A 322 -15.86 20.49 3.58
C GLY A 322 -16.20 20.46 5.08
N GLU A 323 -17.46 20.67 5.44
CA GLU A 323 -17.95 20.58 6.83
C GLU A 323 -18.10 19.13 7.29
N GLU A 324 -17.73 18.84 8.54
CA GLU A 324 -17.99 17.54 9.13
C GLU A 324 -19.48 17.41 9.46
N LEU A 325 -20.14 16.39 8.90
CA LEU A 325 -21.53 16.10 9.15
C LEU A 325 -21.65 15.03 10.22
N SER A 326 -22.36 15.36 11.32
CA SER A 326 -22.63 14.38 12.35
C SER A 326 -23.56 13.28 11.82
N ARG A 327 -23.48 12.11 12.44
CA ARG A 327 -24.38 11.01 12.12
C ARG A 327 -25.84 11.40 12.36
N GLU A 328 -26.15 12.13 13.43
CA GLU A 328 -27.52 12.60 13.67
C GLU A 328 -28.02 13.51 12.53
N THR A 329 -27.13 14.34 11.96
CA THR A 329 -27.47 15.20 10.82
C THR A 329 -27.84 14.39 9.58
N LEU A 330 -27.03 13.38 9.24
CA LEU A 330 -27.30 12.51 8.08
C LEU A 330 -28.57 11.67 8.27
N GLU A 331 -28.81 11.15 9.47
CA GLU A 331 -30.03 10.41 9.79
C GLU A 331 -31.25 11.35 9.72
N SER A 332 -31.13 12.61 10.12
CA SER A 332 -32.17 13.62 9.96
C SER A 332 -32.50 13.90 8.48
N PHE A 333 -31.49 14.02 7.62
CA PHE A 333 -31.69 14.17 6.17
C PHE A 333 -32.38 12.97 5.55
N ALA A 334 -31.95 11.76 5.92
CA ALA A 334 -32.58 10.52 5.49
C ALA A 334 -34.07 10.45 5.87
N ILE A 335 -34.41 10.77 7.13
CA ILE A 335 -35.81 10.78 7.60
C ILE A 335 -36.64 11.80 6.84
N LYS A 336 -36.12 13.00 6.57
CA LYS A 336 -36.81 14.03 5.79
C LYS A 336 -37.11 13.59 4.36
N ALA A 337 -36.23 12.80 3.75
CA ALA A 337 -36.44 12.19 2.44
C ALA A 337 -37.28 10.89 2.48
N GLY A 338 -37.84 10.53 3.64
CA GLY A 338 -38.70 9.37 3.81
C GLY A 338 -37.94 8.03 3.92
N LEU A 339 -36.62 8.05 4.14
CA LEU A 339 -35.81 6.85 4.38
C LEU A 339 -35.84 6.45 5.86
N VAL A 340 -35.42 5.22 6.14
CA VAL A 340 -35.39 4.64 7.49
C VAL A 340 -33.95 4.40 7.93
N PRO A 341 -33.35 5.25 8.79
CA PRO A 341 -32.02 5.02 9.31
C PRO A 341 -31.90 3.73 10.11
N VAL A 342 -30.81 2.99 9.92
CA VAL A 342 -30.49 1.78 10.67
C VAL A 342 -29.06 1.78 11.20
N SER A 343 -28.85 1.16 12.36
CA SER A 343 -27.57 1.18 13.05
C SER A 343 -26.55 0.16 12.52
N SER A 344 -27.02 -0.87 11.80
CA SER A 344 -26.22 -2.03 11.39
C SER A 344 -26.52 -2.50 9.96
N VAL A 345 -25.49 -3.06 9.32
CA VAL A 345 -25.57 -3.64 7.99
C VAL A 345 -25.87 -5.13 8.11
N THR A 346 -27.09 -5.54 7.75
CA THR A 346 -27.49 -6.95 7.64
C THR A 346 -28.39 -7.17 6.41
N LYS A 347 -28.43 -8.39 5.87
CA LYS A 347 -29.25 -8.76 4.70
C LYS A 347 -30.75 -8.43 4.81
N LYS A 348 -31.29 -8.32 6.03
CA LYS A 348 -32.74 -8.07 6.26
C LYS A 348 -33.06 -6.63 6.65
N THR A 349 -32.05 -5.88 7.10
CA THR A 349 -32.25 -4.60 7.79
C THR A 349 -31.58 -3.43 7.11
N CYS A 350 -30.79 -3.64 6.06
CA CYS A 350 -30.07 -2.57 5.38
C CYS A 350 -30.19 -2.77 3.88
N ASP A 351 -30.77 -1.77 3.21
CA ASP A 351 -30.96 -1.76 1.76
C ASP A 351 -29.91 -0.88 1.07
N LEU A 352 -29.33 0.09 1.80
CA LEU A 352 -28.32 1.02 1.32
C LEU A 352 -27.30 1.34 2.41
N LEU A 353 -26.00 1.32 2.07
CA LEU A 353 -24.93 1.84 2.92
C LEU A 353 -24.37 3.14 2.33
N VAL A 354 -24.32 4.18 3.16
CA VAL A 354 -23.63 5.44 2.86
C VAL A 354 -22.32 5.46 3.63
N ALA A 355 -21.21 5.58 2.90
CA ALA A 355 -19.86 5.64 3.46
C ALA A 355 -19.22 7.00 3.13
N ALA A 356 -18.20 7.40 3.91
CA ALA A 356 -17.44 8.63 3.65
C ALA A 356 -17.01 8.76 2.18
N ASP A 357 -16.53 7.64 1.61
CA ASP A 357 -16.23 7.48 0.20
C ASP A 357 -16.67 6.08 -0.27
N LYS A 358 -16.98 5.91 -1.56
CA LYS A 358 -17.34 4.61 -2.16
C LYS A 358 -16.23 3.55 -2.03
N SER A 359 -14.97 4.00 -1.97
CA SER A 359 -13.77 3.18 -1.76
C SER A 359 -13.55 2.77 -0.31
N SER A 360 -14.34 3.28 0.66
CA SER A 360 -14.20 2.96 2.09
C SER A 360 -14.08 1.45 2.35
N MET A 361 -13.11 1.05 3.18
CA MET A 361 -12.83 -0.35 3.52
C MET A 361 -13.32 -0.73 4.92
N SER A 362 -14.28 0.02 5.46
CA SER A 362 -14.85 -0.25 6.79
C SER A 362 -15.47 -1.65 6.87
N GLY A 363 -15.51 -2.23 8.08
CA GLY A 363 -16.15 -3.54 8.28
C GLY A 363 -17.64 -3.56 7.89
N LYS A 364 -18.31 -2.40 7.85
CA LYS A 364 -19.68 -2.25 7.32
C LYS A 364 -19.69 -2.26 5.80
N THR A 365 -18.71 -1.64 5.14
CA THR A 365 -18.58 -1.63 3.69
C THR A 365 -18.27 -3.02 3.14
N LYS A 366 -17.37 -3.76 3.79
CA LYS A 366 -17.11 -5.16 3.46
C LYS A 366 -18.37 -6.02 3.59
N LYS A 367 -19.09 -5.93 4.72
CA LYS A 367 -20.37 -6.63 4.91
C LYS A 367 -21.44 -6.23 3.90
N ALA A 368 -21.53 -4.96 3.53
CA ALA A 368 -22.48 -4.51 2.53
C ALA A 368 -22.17 -5.15 1.18
N ARG A 369 -20.90 -5.14 0.75
CA ARG A 369 -20.43 -5.79 -0.48
C ARG A 369 -20.69 -7.30 -0.45
N ASP A 370 -20.35 -7.99 0.64
CA ASP A 370 -20.61 -9.43 0.83
C ASP A 370 -22.11 -9.79 0.78
N TYR A 371 -22.97 -8.84 1.11
CA TYR A 371 -24.43 -9.00 1.11
C TYR A 371 -25.10 -8.50 -0.17
N GLY A 372 -24.34 -7.93 -1.12
CA GLY A 372 -24.88 -7.30 -2.33
C GLY A 372 -25.69 -6.03 -2.04
N ILE A 373 -25.46 -5.38 -0.91
CA ILE A 373 -26.09 -4.12 -0.52
C ILE A 373 -25.35 -2.98 -1.23
N THR A 374 -26.08 -2.08 -1.86
CA THR A 374 -25.52 -0.92 -2.56
C THR A 374 -24.73 -0.03 -1.60
N VAL A 375 -23.54 0.40 -2.01
CA VAL A 375 -22.71 1.36 -1.29
C VAL A 375 -22.59 2.65 -2.11
N ILE A 376 -22.89 3.78 -1.50
CA ILE A 376 -22.69 5.11 -2.08
C ILE A 376 -21.86 5.99 -1.16
N SER A 377 -21.26 7.04 -1.69
CA SER A 377 -20.56 8.05 -0.91
C SER A 377 -21.54 9.00 -0.21
N VAL A 378 -21.07 9.72 0.81
CA VAL A 378 -21.82 10.81 1.45
C VAL A 378 -22.20 11.88 0.44
N ILE A 379 -21.29 12.23 -0.48
CA ILE A 379 -21.55 13.27 -1.49
C ILE A 379 -22.70 12.85 -2.42
N GLU A 380 -22.66 11.62 -2.93
CA GLU A 380 -23.72 11.09 -3.79
C GLU A 380 -25.05 10.96 -3.05
N PHE A 381 -25.02 10.56 -1.78
CA PHE A 381 -26.22 10.55 -0.95
C PHE A 381 -26.84 11.95 -0.86
N LEU A 382 -26.02 12.99 -0.65
CA LEU A 382 -26.46 14.39 -0.61
C LEU A 382 -26.87 14.96 -1.98
N ASP A 383 -26.46 14.34 -3.09
CA ASP A 383 -26.93 14.70 -4.45
C ASP A 383 -28.28 14.06 -4.79
N LEU A 384 -28.63 12.96 -4.12
CA LEU A 384 -29.86 12.20 -4.34
C LEU A 384 -31.02 12.62 -3.42
N LEU A 385 -30.74 13.37 -2.35
CA LEU A 385 -31.71 14.01 -1.45
C LEU A 385 -32.27 15.29 -2.06
#